data_AF-A0A963EI52-F1
#
_entry.id   AF-A0A963EI52-F1
#
_cell.length_a   1.000
_cell.length_b   1.000
_cell.length_c   1.000
_cell.angle_alpha   90.00
_cell.angle_beta   90.00
_cell.angle_gamma   90.00
#
_symmetry.space_group_name_H-M   'P 1'
#
loop_
_entity.id
_entity.type
_entity.pdbx_description
1 polymer ?
#
loop_
_entity_poly.entity_id
_entity_poly.type
_entity_poly.pdbx_seq_one_letter_code
_entity_poly.pdbx_strand_id
1 'polypeptide(L)'
;MCDVCTRLEDAITIVAVYQSLLAFLFEQRAGNRTWRRYRQILLEENKWRAQRYGVSGTLADYGRCELVPMVDLMEELKDLLRPHADDLGCLAELERVSGILSNGTSADRQLAVYYAAIESGA
;
A
#
# COMPACT_ATOMS: atom_id res chain seq x y z
N MET A 1 3.76 1.90 -12.49
CA MET A 1 4.07 1.51 -11.10
C MET A 1 3.02 0.59 -10.53
N CYS A 2 1.72 0.78 -10.84
CA CYS A 2 0.68 -0.18 -10.49
C CYS A 2 0.46 -1.20 -11.62
N ASP A 3 0.38 -2.47 -11.25
CA ASP A 3 -0.06 -3.54 -12.14
C ASP A 3 -1.59 -3.64 -12.15
N VAL A 4 -2.14 -4.35 -13.15
CA VAL A 4 -3.59 -4.56 -13.27
C VAL A 4 -4.07 -5.43 -12.11
N CYS A 5 -5.08 -4.96 -11.38
CA CYS A 5 -5.73 -5.74 -10.33
C CYS A 5 -6.64 -6.81 -10.95
N THR A 6 -6.62 -8.02 -10.40
CA THR A 6 -7.53 -9.11 -10.79
C THR A 6 -8.95 -8.95 -10.26
N ARG A 7 -9.15 -8.03 -9.31
CA ARG A 7 -10.45 -7.70 -8.70
C ARG A 7 -10.70 -6.20 -8.84
N LEU A 8 -11.94 -5.84 -9.17
CA LEU A 8 -12.35 -4.45 -9.32
C LEU A 8 -12.28 -3.71 -7.98
N GLU A 9 -12.64 -4.38 -6.91
CA GLU A 9 -12.66 -3.79 -5.58
C GLU A 9 -11.25 -3.43 -5.10
N ASP A 10 -10.25 -4.26 -5.40
CA ASP A 10 -8.84 -3.97 -5.08
C ASP A 10 -8.35 -2.74 -5.88
N ALA A 11 -8.75 -2.62 -7.14
CA ALA A 11 -8.43 -1.45 -7.97
C ALA A 11 -9.04 -0.17 -7.39
N ILE A 12 -10.32 -0.23 -6.99
CA ILE A 12 -11.03 0.90 -6.38
C ILE A 12 -10.37 1.30 -5.05
N THR A 13 -9.98 0.33 -4.22
CA THR A 13 -9.24 0.60 -2.97
C THR A 13 -7.91 1.30 -3.23
N ILE A 14 -7.14 0.86 -4.23
CA ILE A 14 -5.88 1.53 -4.61
C ILE A 14 -6.15 2.96 -5.10
N VAL A 15 -7.22 3.18 -5.87
CA VAL A 15 -7.63 4.53 -6.30
C VAL A 15 -7.96 5.40 -5.08
N ALA A 16 -8.72 4.88 -4.11
CA ALA A 16 -9.08 5.59 -2.89
C ALA A 16 -7.84 6.00 -2.07
N VAL A 17 -6.85 5.10 -1.91
CA VAL A 17 -5.57 5.43 -1.28
C VAL A 17 -4.84 6.53 -2.04
N TYR A 18 -4.75 6.41 -3.37
CA TYR A 18 -3.99 7.34 -4.19
C TYR A 18 -4.59 8.75 -4.18
N GLN A 19 -5.90 8.88 -4.38
CA GLN A 19 -6.56 10.18 -4.37
C GLN A 19 -6.53 10.84 -2.98
N SER A 20 -6.70 10.06 -1.91
CA SER A 20 -6.61 10.58 -0.54
C SER A 20 -5.18 11.04 -0.23
N LEU A 21 -4.17 10.30 -0.68
CA LEU A 21 -2.77 10.70 -0.57
C LEU A 21 -2.47 11.98 -1.34
N LEU A 22 -3.01 12.15 -2.55
CA LEU A 22 -2.85 13.38 -3.32
C LEU A 22 -3.52 14.57 -2.62
N ALA A 23 -4.73 14.39 -2.08
CA ALA A 23 -5.42 15.43 -1.31
C ALA A 23 -4.60 15.85 -0.07
N PHE A 24 -4.13 14.87 0.70
CA PHE A 24 -3.22 15.10 1.84
C PHE A 24 -1.99 15.92 1.42
N LEU A 25 -1.26 15.47 0.39
CA LEU A 25 -0.04 16.12 -0.07
C LEU A 25 -0.29 17.53 -0.60
N PHE A 26 -1.43 17.75 -1.27
CA PHE A 26 -1.84 19.07 -1.74
C PHE A 26 -2.05 20.04 -0.57
N GLU A 27 -2.77 19.61 0.46
CA GLU A 27 -2.99 20.42 1.66
C GLU A 27 -1.68 20.74 2.40
N GLN A 28 -0.79 19.75 2.56
CA GLN A 28 0.51 20.00 3.19
C GLN A 28 1.34 21.03 2.41
N ARG A 29 1.27 20.97 1.07
CA ARG A 29 1.95 21.95 0.21
C ARG A 29 1.33 23.34 0.33
N ALA A 30 0.01 23.45 0.37
CA ALA A 30 -0.68 24.72 0.58
C ALA A 30 -0.35 25.34 1.95
N GLY A 31 -0.12 24.50 2.96
CA GLY A 31 0.37 24.88 4.28
C GLY A 31 1.88 25.17 4.36
N ASN A 32 2.60 25.29 3.24
CA ASN A 32 4.06 25.51 3.16
C ASN A 32 4.90 24.49 3.94
N ARG A 33 4.40 23.26 4.10
CA ARG A 33 5.16 22.17 4.73
C ARG A 33 6.04 21.47 3.71
N THR A 34 7.26 21.14 4.12
CA THR A 34 8.23 20.40 3.29
C THR A 34 8.64 19.11 3.99
N TRP A 35 9.08 18.14 3.19
CA TRP A 35 9.42 16.80 3.66
C TRP A 35 10.93 16.57 3.63
N ARG A 36 11.40 15.64 4.47
CA ARG A 36 12.79 15.18 4.46
C ARG A 36 13.12 14.60 3.08
N ARG A 37 14.24 15.05 2.50
CA ARG A 37 14.74 14.53 1.23
C ARG A 37 15.66 13.35 1.49
N TYR A 38 15.24 12.16 1.09
CA TYR A 38 16.07 10.96 1.14
C TYR A 38 16.84 10.77 -0.18
N ARG A 39 17.99 10.09 -0.10
CA ARG A 39 18.77 9.70 -1.28
C ARG A 39 17.98 8.67 -2.09
N GLN A 40 18.05 8.73 -3.42
CA GLN A 40 17.30 7.81 -4.29
C GLN A 40 17.58 6.34 -3.98
N ILE A 41 18.82 5.98 -3.65
CA ILE A 41 19.18 4.60 -3.30
C ILE A 41 18.36 4.02 -2.15
N LEU A 42 17.97 4.86 -1.17
CA LEU A 42 17.12 4.45 -0.05
C LEU A 42 15.68 4.17 -0.52
N LEU A 43 15.16 5.02 -1.42
CA LEU A 43 13.83 4.82 -1.99
C LEU A 43 13.78 3.55 -2.86
N GLU A 44 14.83 3.29 -3.64
CA GLU A 44 14.94 2.09 -4.46
C GLU A 44 15.09 0.81 -3.62
N GLU A 45 15.75 0.87 -2.45
CA GLU A 45 15.79 -0.25 -1.51
C GLU A 45 14.38 -0.62 -1.04
N ASN A 46 13.60 0.34 -0.54
CA ASN A 46 12.23 0.09 -0.10
C ASN A 46 11.34 -0.43 -1.23
N LYS A 47 11.51 0.10 -2.45
CA LYS A 47 10.80 -0.39 -3.62
C LYS A 47 11.16 -1.84 -3.94
N TRP A 48 12.44 -2.20 -3.90
CA TRP A 48 12.89 -3.58 -4.12
C TRP A 48 12.31 -4.53 -3.05
N ARG A 49 12.32 -4.12 -1.78
CA ARG A 49 11.73 -4.91 -0.67
C ARG A 49 10.24 -5.14 -0.89
N ALA A 50 9.50 -4.09 -1.25
CA ALA A 50 8.07 -4.19 -1.56
C ALA A 50 7.79 -5.16 -2.72
N GLN A 51 8.60 -5.10 -3.79
CA GLN A 51 8.49 -6.03 -4.93
C GLN A 51 8.82 -7.48 -4.56
N ARG A 52 9.82 -7.69 -3.68
CA ARG A 52 10.30 -9.02 -3.34
C ARG A 52 9.45 -9.74 -2.28
N TYR A 53 8.94 -9.00 -1.31
CA TYR A 53 8.27 -9.58 -0.13
C TYR A 53 6.78 -9.23 -0.03
N GLY A 54 6.29 -8.29 -0.84
CA GLY A 54 4.89 -7.89 -0.85
C GLY A 54 4.40 -7.39 0.51
N VAL A 55 3.14 -7.72 0.85
CA VAL A 55 2.47 -7.30 2.09
C VAL A 55 3.05 -7.95 3.34
N SER A 56 3.66 -9.12 3.22
CA SER A 56 4.30 -9.85 4.33
C SER A 56 5.73 -9.37 4.64
N GLY A 57 6.20 -8.38 3.89
CA GLY A 57 7.55 -7.83 4.01
C GLY A 57 7.70 -6.75 5.09
N THR A 58 8.92 -6.23 5.19
CA THR A 58 9.24 -5.04 5.98
C THR A 58 9.83 -3.96 5.09
N LEU A 59 9.59 -2.70 5.44
CA LEU A 59 10.18 -1.52 4.80
C LEU A 59 11.02 -0.76 5.84
N ALA A 60 12.06 -0.08 5.39
CA ALA A 60 12.85 0.78 6.24
C ALA A 60 12.10 2.08 6.54
N ASP A 61 11.86 2.35 7.82
CA ASP A 61 11.50 3.68 8.31
C ASP A 61 12.79 4.40 8.71
N TYR A 62 13.21 5.36 7.89
CA TYR A 62 14.43 6.14 8.10
C TYR A 62 14.29 7.23 9.18
N GLY A 63 13.07 7.52 9.64
CA GLY A 63 12.83 8.37 10.80
C GLY A 63 13.01 7.60 12.11
N ARG A 64 12.57 6.35 12.15
CA ARG A 64 12.68 5.42 13.30
C ARG A 64 14.00 4.63 13.32
N CYS A 65 14.73 4.62 12.20
CA CYS A 65 15.98 3.86 12.02
C CYS A 65 15.79 2.34 12.20
N GLU A 66 14.64 1.81 11.76
CA GLU A 66 14.32 0.38 11.89
C GLU A 66 13.55 -0.14 10.68
N LEU A 67 13.48 -1.48 10.57
CA LEU A 67 12.63 -2.16 9.61
C LEU A 67 11.26 -2.39 10.24
N VAL A 68 10.22 -1.82 9.64
CA VAL A 68 8.85 -1.88 10.13
C VAL A 68 8.03 -2.80 9.21
N PRO A 69 7.14 -3.65 9.74
CA PRO A 69 6.20 -4.41 8.92
C PRO A 69 5.42 -3.51 7.97
N MET A 70 5.30 -3.95 6.71
CA MET A 70 4.59 -3.18 5.68
C MET A 70 3.12 -2.97 6.07
N VAL A 71 2.51 -3.97 6.70
CA VAL A 71 1.14 -3.90 7.22
C VAL A 71 0.95 -2.75 8.22
N ASP A 72 1.89 -2.58 9.15
CA ASP A 72 1.81 -1.52 10.18
C ASP A 72 1.91 -0.14 9.51
N LEU A 73 2.86 0.03 8.59
CA LEU A 73 3.03 1.28 7.83
C LEU A 73 1.81 1.62 6.98
N MET A 74 1.15 0.60 6.42
CA MET A 74 -0.06 0.81 5.63
C MET A 74 -1.27 1.15 6.48
N GLU A 75 -1.41 0.59 7.68
CA GLU A 75 -2.44 0.99 8.63
C GLU A 75 -2.21 2.42 9.15
N GLU A 76 -0.96 2.78 9.48
CA GLU A 76 -0.60 4.17 9.82
C GLU A 76 -0.91 5.15 8.67
N LEU A 77 -0.58 4.77 7.43
CA LEU A 77 -0.92 5.57 6.26
C LEU A 77 -2.43 5.65 6.07
N LYS A 78 -3.15 4.55 6.22
CA LYS A 78 -4.62 4.52 6.12
C LYS A 78 -5.21 5.51 7.10
N ASP A 79 -4.83 5.44 8.38
CA ASP A 79 -5.31 6.34 9.44
C ASP A 79 -5.02 7.81 9.14
N LEU A 80 -3.83 8.12 8.63
CA LEU A 80 -3.47 9.46 8.19
C LEU A 80 -4.37 9.98 7.06
N LEU A 81 -4.82 9.09 6.16
CA LEU A 81 -5.61 9.44 4.98
C LEU A 81 -7.12 9.48 5.24
N ARG A 82 -7.62 8.97 6.38
CA ARG A 82 -9.07 8.88 6.66
C ARG A 82 -9.82 10.21 6.50
N PRO A 83 -9.33 11.36 7.02
CA PRO A 83 -10.05 12.63 6.87
C PRO A 83 -10.23 13.03 5.39
N HIS A 84 -9.18 12.82 4.58
CA HIS A 84 -9.24 13.14 3.15
C HIS A 84 -10.11 12.17 2.38
N ALA A 85 -10.12 10.90 2.76
CA ALA A 85 -11.00 9.92 2.15
C ALA A 85 -12.47 10.20 2.48
N ASP A 86 -12.76 10.70 3.69
CA ASP A 86 -14.10 11.13 4.09
C ASP A 86 -14.57 12.33 3.25
N ASP A 87 -13.72 13.37 3.12
CA ASP A 87 -14.00 14.54 2.28
C ASP A 87 -14.23 14.18 0.81
N LEU A 88 -13.52 13.17 0.29
CA LEU A 88 -13.65 12.67 -1.08
C LEU A 88 -14.80 11.65 -1.25
N GLY A 89 -15.48 11.26 -0.17
CA GLY A 89 -16.55 10.27 -0.20
C GLY A 89 -16.09 8.85 -0.54
N CYS A 90 -14.83 8.51 -0.28
CA CYS A 90 -14.23 7.19 -0.56
C CYS A 90 -13.70 6.47 0.70
N LEU A 91 -14.22 6.82 1.88
CA LEU A 91 -13.76 6.24 3.15
C LEU A 91 -13.97 4.72 3.20
N ALA A 92 -15.11 4.24 2.69
CA ALA A 92 -15.40 2.81 2.68
C ALA A 92 -14.38 2.03 1.83
N GLU A 93 -13.99 2.58 0.69
CA GLU A 93 -12.99 2.03 -0.22
C GLU A 93 -11.59 2.04 0.39
N LEU A 94 -11.25 3.10 1.15
CA LEU A 94 -10.00 3.20 1.89
C LEU A 94 -9.91 2.15 3.01
N GLU A 95 -10.99 1.94 3.78
CA GLU A 95 -11.01 0.96 4.88
C GLU A 95 -10.80 -0.49 4.41
N ARG A 96 -11.07 -0.77 3.13
CA ARG A 96 -10.78 -2.08 2.53
C ARG A 96 -9.30 -2.40 2.40
N VAL A 97 -8.39 -1.45 2.60
CA VAL A 97 -6.93 -1.70 2.62
C VAL A 97 -6.59 -2.83 3.60
N SER A 98 -7.17 -2.82 4.81
CA SER A 98 -6.95 -3.88 5.81
C SER A 98 -7.38 -5.27 5.29
N GLY A 99 -8.39 -5.32 4.42
CA GLY A 99 -8.81 -6.52 3.71
C GLY A 99 -7.75 -7.04 2.74
N ILE A 100 -7.06 -6.16 2.00
CA ILE A 100 -5.97 -6.55 1.10
C ILE A 100 -4.76 -7.04 1.91
N LEU A 101 -4.43 -6.36 3.01
CA LEU A 101 -3.31 -6.74 3.88
C LEU A 101 -3.53 -8.11 4.54
N SER A 102 -4.77 -8.42 4.94
CA SER A 102 -5.10 -9.69 5.60
C SER A 102 -5.29 -10.87 4.63
N ASN A 103 -5.93 -10.64 3.47
CA ASN A 103 -6.23 -11.72 2.52
C ASN A 103 -5.11 -11.99 1.52
N GLY A 104 -4.07 -11.15 1.51
CA GLY A 104 -2.99 -11.21 0.52
C GLY A 104 -3.36 -10.55 -0.80
N THR A 105 -2.32 -10.32 -1.59
CA THR A 105 -2.35 -9.63 -2.88
C THR A 105 -2.91 -10.51 -4.01
N SER A 106 -3.07 -9.91 -5.19
CA SER A 106 -3.37 -10.66 -6.41
C SER A 106 -2.33 -11.76 -6.71
N ALA A 107 -1.05 -11.51 -6.44
CA ALA A 107 0.01 -12.50 -6.66
C ALA A 107 -0.14 -13.70 -5.72
N ASP A 108 -0.44 -13.45 -4.44
CA ASP A 108 -0.65 -14.50 -3.44
C ASP A 108 -1.81 -15.43 -3.84
N ARG A 109 -2.91 -14.85 -4.34
CA ARG A 109 -4.05 -15.63 -4.80
C ARG A 109 -3.74 -16.45 -6.06
N GLN A 110 -3.01 -15.90 -7.01
CA GLN A 110 -2.61 -16.62 -8.23
C GLN A 110 -1.68 -17.79 -7.90
N LEU A 111 -0.72 -17.59 -6.99
CA LEU A 111 0.16 -18.65 -6.51
C LEU A 111 -0.63 -19.74 -5.77
N ALA A 112 -1.58 -19.36 -4.92
CA ALA A 112 -2.43 -20.32 -4.22
C ALA A 112 -3.22 -21.21 -5.19
N VAL A 113 -3.81 -20.64 -6.25
CA VAL A 113 -4.51 -21.41 -7.30
C VAL A 113 -3.54 -22.32 -8.05
N TYR A 114 -2.36 -21.81 -8.42
CA TYR A 114 -1.33 -22.58 -9.12
C TYR A 114 -0.86 -23.80 -8.31
N TYR A 115 -0.54 -23.61 -7.02
CA TYR A 115 -0.11 -24.71 -6.17
C TYR A 115 -1.22 -25.73 -5.92
N ALA A 116 -2.46 -25.28 -5.71
CA ALA A 116 -3.61 -26.19 -5.59
C ALA A 116 -3.81 -27.03 -6.86
N ALA A 117 -3.59 -26.44 -8.05
CA ALA A 117 -3.66 -27.18 -9.31
C ALA A 117 -2.58 -28.28 -9.39
N ILE A 118 -1.33 -27.94 -9.06
CA ILE A 118 -0.22 -28.91 -9.01
C ILE A 118 -0.50 -30.04 -8.02
N GLU A 119 -0.98 -29.72 -6.82
CA GLU A 119 -1.32 -30.72 -5.80
C GLU A 119 -2.47 -31.64 -6.24
N SER A 120 -3.40 -31.15 -7.05
CA SER A 120 -4.48 -31.94 -7.63
C SER A 120 -4.07 -32.82 -8.83
N GLY A 121 -2.80 -32.80 -9.23
CA GLY A 121 -2.24 -33.65 -10.28
C GLY A 121 -2.32 -33.10 -11.70
N ALA A 122 -2.39 -31.77 -11.86
CA ALA A 122 -2.24 -31.09 -13.15
C ALA A 122 -0.81 -31.14 -13.69
#